data_AF-A0ABD3ALZ2-F1
#
_entry.id   AF-A0ABD3ALZ2-F1
#
_cell.length_a   1.000
_cell.length_b   1.000
_cell.length_c   1.000
_cell.angle_alpha   90.00
_cell.angle_beta   90.00
_cell.angle_gamma   90.00
#
_symmetry.space_group_name_H-M   'P 1'
#
loop_
_entity.id
_entity.type
_entity.pdbx_description
1 polymer ?
#
loop_
_entity_poly.entity_id
_entity_poly.type
_entity_poly.pdbx_seq_one_letter_code
_entity_poly.pdbx_strand_id
1 'polypeptide(L)'
;MAGVLNSTVTPTFRPNPLAHKASNRNRRASYLKLSAQSSTPSVSTKEEPPVSSSGLSFSPPPNFKPPQPKPFSVRSDKFLDILAGSLALIFRLGTGAFVSGYSASFVPKNEISSDQYALEIAGFKVKETSKLGPRPEKPIDIYEFESCPFCRKVREIVAILDLDVLYYPCPKNGPNFRPKVVEMGGKRQFPYMVDPNTGVAMYESDDIIKYLVGKYGDGTVPFMLSLGLLTTLTEGFAMIGRMGKGSSYTPSKLPPKPLEIWAYEPSPFCKVVREVLVELELPHILRSCARGSPKRQILFEKAGHFQVPYLEDPNTGVQMFESAEIVEYLKATYAL
;
A
#
# COMPACT_ATOMS: atom_id res chain seq x y z
N MET A 1 52.93 15.90 77.71
CA MET A 1 53.78 14.75 77.32
C MET A 1 53.31 14.32 75.93
N ALA A 2 53.70 15.04 74.87
CA ALA A 2 54.96 14.95 74.13
C ALA A 2 55.09 13.68 73.26
N GLY A 3 55.33 13.88 71.95
CA GLY A 3 55.60 12.88 70.91
C GLY A 3 54.49 12.84 69.85
N VAL A 4 54.49 13.63 68.77
CA VAL A 4 55.40 13.66 67.60
C VAL A 4 55.58 12.27 66.97
N LEU A 5 55.00 12.06 65.78
CA LEU A 5 55.72 11.64 64.56
C LEU A 5 54.82 11.81 63.31
N ASN A 6 55.43 12.39 62.28
CA ASN A 6 54.87 12.72 60.97
C ASN A 6 54.48 11.48 60.14
N SER A 7 53.48 11.60 59.28
CA SER A 7 53.64 11.23 57.86
C SER A 7 52.54 11.78 56.94
N THR A 8 53.03 12.57 55.97
CA THR A 8 52.64 12.66 54.55
C THR A 8 51.27 13.20 54.14
N VAL A 9 51.36 14.37 53.51
CA VAL A 9 50.38 15.06 52.66
C VAL A 9 49.94 14.19 51.47
N THR A 10 48.65 13.97 51.31
CA THR A 10 48.01 13.63 50.03
C THR A 10 47.27 14.85 49.47
N PRO A 11 47.42 15.16 48.17
CA PRO A 11 46.84 16.36 47.58
C PRO A 11 45.37 16.16 47.19
N THR A 12 44.63 17.25 47.31
CA THR A 12 43.27 17.50 46.85
C THR A 12 42.95 16.91 45.47
N PHE A 13 41.98 16.00 45.40
CA PHE A 13 41.36 15.57 44.15
C PHE A 13 40.29 16.59 43.73
N ARG A 14 40.55 17.33 42.64
CA ARG A 14 39.53 18.06 41.89
C ARG A 14 38.67 17.06 41.09
N PRO A 15 37.35 17.23 41.00
CA PRO A 15 36.53 16.38 40.15
C PRO A 15 36.75 16.74 38.67
N ASN A 16 37.19 15.76 37.90
CA ASN A 16 37.29 15.82 36.44
C ASN A 16 35.91 15.50 35.84
N PRO A 17 35.37 16.31 34.90
CA PRO A 17 34.09 15.98 34.28
C PRO A 17 34.30 14.87 33.25
N LEU A 18 33.77 13.68 33.54
CA LEU A 18 33.68 12.60 32.56
C LEU A 18 32.57 12.95 31.56
N ALA A 19 32.99 13.44 30.40
CA ALA A 19 32.17 13.54 29.22
C ALA A 19 31.76 12.13 28.75
N HIS A 20 30.48 11.80 28.90
CA HIS A 20 29.87 10.65 28.23
C HIS A 20 29.90 10.90 26.70
N LYS A 21 30.84 10.27 26.00
CA LYS A 21 30.77 10.13 24.55
C LYS A 21 29.62 9.19 24.20
N ALA A 22 28.48 9.77 23.82
CA ALA A 22 27.44 9.07 23.09
C ALA A 22 28.01 8.60 21.74
N SER A 23 28.15 7.29 21.57
CA SER A 23 28.48 6.66 20.29
C SER A 23 27.30 6.85 19.32
N ASN A 24 27.34 7.95 18.57
CA ASN A 24 26.40 8.25 17.51
C ASN A 24 26.69 7.33 16.31
N ARG A 25 26.02 6.17 16.25
CA ARG A 25 26.17 5.21 15.15
C ARG A 25 25.31 5.70 13.98
N ASN A 26 25.86 6.61 13.18
CA ASN A 26 25.31 7.06 11.91
C ASN A 26 25.09 5.85 10.98
N ARG A 27 23.85 5.38 10.85
CA ARG A 27 23.45 4.60 9.68
C ARG A 27 23.29 5.58 8.52
N ARG A 28 24.33 5.70 7.69
CA ARG A 28 24.22 6.34 6.37
C ARG A 28 23.22 5.53 5.55
N ALA A 29 22.03 6.07 5.33
CA ALA A 29 21.19 5.67 4.21
C ALA A 29 21.95 6.03 2.93
N SER A 30 22.35 5.02 2.16
CA SER A 30 22.99 5.18 0.86
C SER A 30 21.91 5.56 -0.16
N TYR A 31 21.69 6.86 -0.32
CA TYR A 31 20.94 7.41 -1.44
C TYR A 31 21.82 7.36 -2.68
N LEU A 32 21.46 6.54 -3.67
CA LEU A 32 22.04 6.62 -5.01
C LEU A 32 21.43 7.84 -5.71
N LYS A 33 22.10 8.98 -5.61
CA LYS A 33 21.87 10.12 -6.52
C LYS A 33 22.59 9.82 -7.83
N LEU A 34 21.85 9.54 -8.89
CA LEU A 34 22.40 9.55 -10.25
C LEU A 34 22.65 11.02 -10.65
N SER A 35 23.91 11.43 -10.81
CA SER A 35 24.25 12.71 -11.43
C SER A 35 24.34 12.56 -12.94
N ALA A 36 23.50 13.25 -13.68
CA ALA A 36 23.66 13.38 -15.13
C ALA A 36 24.84 14.32 -15.43
N GLN A 37 25.94 13.78 -15.97
CA GLN A 37 26.95 14.59 -16.65
C GLN A 37 26.62 14.64 -18.14
N SER A 38 26.42 15.87 -18.62
CA SER A 38 26.23 16.22 -20.02
C SER A 38 27.53 16.09 -20.80
N SER A 39 27.56 15.15 -21.75
CA SER A 39 28.45 15.22 -22.91
C SER A 39 27.74 14.56 -24.09
N THR A 40 27.26 15.38 -25.02
CA THR A 40 26.76 14.98 -26.33
C THR A 40 27.89 14.36 -27.16
N PRO A 41 27.61 13.22 -27.81
CA PRO A 41 27.67 13.25 -29.26
C PRO A 41 26.39 12.69 -29.88
N SER A 42 25.97 13.34 -30.96
CA SER A 42 24.80 13.02 -31.77
C SER A 42 24.84 11.58 -32.27
N VAL A 43 23.91 10.75 -31.79
CA VAL A 43 23.60 9.45 -32.39
C VAL A 43 22.09 9.43 -32.64
N SER A 44 21.76 9.30 -33.92
CA SER A 44 20.40 9.22 -34.46
C SER A 44 19.55 8.23 -33.67
N THR A 45 18.47 8.72 -33.06
CA THR A 45 17.47 7.91 -32.38
C THR A 45 16.77 7.03 -33.42
N LYS A 46 17.15 5.75 -33.48
CA LYS A 46 16.20 4.71 -33.86
C LYS A 46 15.41 4.39 -32.60
N GLU A 47 14.12 4.72 -32.62
CA GLU A 47 13.15 4.17 -31.68
C GLU A 47 13.26 2.63 -31.73
N GLU A 48 13.63 2.01 -30.62
CA GLU A 48 13.37 0.58 -30.45
C GLU A 48 11.87 0.40 -30.27
N PRO A 49 11.23 -0.48 -31.06
CA PRO A 49 9.79 -0.68 -30.96
C PRO A 49 9.45 -1.35 -29.62
N PRO A 50 8.23 -1.11 -29.08
CA PRO A 50 7.74 -1.89 -27.96
C PRO A 50 7.72 -3.37 -28.37
N VAL A 51 8.15 -4.23 -27.45
CA VAL A 51 8.06 -5.69 -27.60
C VAL A 51 6.63 -6.02 -28.03
N SER A 52 6.50 -6.46 -29.28
CA SER A 52 5.23 -6.81 -29.90
C SER A 52 4.50 -7.86 -29.08
N SER A 53 3.48 -7.47 -28.33
CA SER A 53 2.49 -8.38 -27.77
C SER A 53 1.64 -8.92 -28.92
N SER A 54 2.12 -9.97 -29.57
CA SER A 54 1.40 -10.68 -30.60
C SER A 54 0.06 -11.22 -30.05
N GLY A 55 -1.06 -10.66 -30.50
CA GLY A 55 -2.32 -11.38 -30.74
C GLY A 55 -3.25 -11.71 -29.57
N LEU A 56 -2.95 -11.40 -28.31
CA LEU A 56 -3.90 -11.66 -27.21
C LEU A 56 -4.95 -10.54 -27.11
N SER A 57 -6.13 -10.77 -27.69
CA SER A 57 -7.31 -9.95 -27.44
C SER A 57 -7.91 -10.33 -26.08
N PHE A 58 -8.10 -9.36 -25.20
CA PHE A 58 -8.80 -9.56 -23.93
C PHE A 58 -10.28 -9.24 -24.14
N SER A 59 -11.14 -10.21 -23.83
CA SER A 59 -12.59 -10.04 -23.83
C SER A 59 -13.15 -10.50 -22.49
N PRO A 60 -14.29 -9.94 -22.05
CA PRO A 60 -15.01 -10.50 -20.92
C PRO A 60 -15.36 -11.97 -21.16
N PRO A 61 -15.59 -12.77 -20.09
CA PRO A 61 -16.08 -14.14 -20.25
C PRO A 61 -17.38 -14.19 -21.07
N PRO A 62 -17.67 -15.30 -21.78
CA PRO A 62 -18.91 -15.43 -22.55
C PRO A 62 -20.16 -15.17 -21.70
N ASN A 63 -21.10 -14.39 -22.21
CA ASN A 63 -22.33 -13.98 -21.53
C ASN A 63 -22.12 -13.22 -20.20
N PHE A 64 -20.94 -12.64 -19.99
CA PHE A 64 -20.66 -11.87 -18.78
C PHE A 64 -21.53 -10.62 -18.69
N LYS A 65 -22.16 -10.43 -17.54
CA LYS A 65 -22.85 -9.20 -17.15
C LYS A 65 -22.32 -8.77 -15.79
N PRO A 66 -21.88 -7.50 -15.62
CA PRO A 66 -21.52 -7.00 -14.32
C PRO A 66 -22.65 -7.21 -13.30
N PRO A 67 -22.33 -7.66 -12.07
CA PRO A 67 -23.33 -7.85 -11.02
C PRO A 67 -23.94 -6.51 -10.63
N GLN A 68 -25.21 -6.55 -10.21
CA GLN A 68 -25.84 -5.40 -9.57
C GLN A 68 -25.27 -5.23 -8.16
N PRO A 69 -24.92 -4.01 -7.72
CA PRO A 69 -24.36 -3.77 -6.40
C PRO A 69 -25.31 -4.20 -5.28
N LYS A 70 -24.77 -4.89 -4.27
CA LYS A 70 -25.52 -5.35 -3.10
C LYS A 70 -24.88 -4.82 -1.81
N PRO A 71 -25.59 -3.97 -1.05
CA PRO A 71 -25.03 -3.38 0.15
C PRO A 71 -24.59 -4.44 1.18
N PHE A 72 -23.29 -4.50 1.47
CA PHE A 72 -22.68 -5.28 2.56
C PHE A 72 -23.05 -6.78 2.60
N SER A 73 -23.42 -7.36 1.46
CA SER A 73 -23.78 -8.77 1.40
C SER A 73 -22.53 -9.65 1.26
N VAL A 74 -22.47 -10.72 2.04
CA VAL A 74 -21.43 -11.75 1.90
C VAL A 74 -22.07 -12.95 1.21
N ARG A 75 -21.52 -13.36 0.07
CA ARG A 75 -21.95 -14.60 -0.59
C ARG A 75 -21.66 -15.78 0.34
N SER A 76 -22.62 -16.69 0.51
CA SER A 76 -22.56 -17.74 1.54
C SER A 76 -21.32 -18.63 1.44
N ASP A 77 -20.88 -18.95 0.22
CA ASP A 77 -19.65 -19.73 -0.04
C ASP A 77 -18.35 -18.96 0.27
N LYS A 78 -18.42 -17.64 0.48
CA LYS A 78 -17.28 -16.77 0.80
C LYS A 78 -17.22 -16.33 2.25
N PHE A 79 -18.15 -16.78 3.10
CA PHE A 79 -18.22 -16.33 4.49
C PHE A 79 -16.90 -16.54 5.26
N LEU A 80 -16.33 -17.75 5.18
CA LEU A 80 -15.05 -18.06 5.84
C LEU A 80 -13.89 -17.24 5.30
N ASP A 81 -13.90 -16.95 4.00
CA ASP A 81 -12.86 -16.12 3.39
C ASP A 81 -12.88 -14.69 3.93
N ILE A 82 -14.08 -14.08 3.96
CA ILE A 82 -14.27 -12.72 4.48
C ILE A 82 -13.99 -12.67 5.98
N LEU A 83 -14.44 -13.66 6.76
CA LEU A 83 -14.16 -13.76 8.18
C LEU A 83 -12.65 -13.85 8.45
N ALA A 84 -11.94 -14.74 7.75
CA ALA A 84 -10.49 -14.87 7.88
C ALA A 84 -9.74 -13.60 7.42
N GLY A 85 -10.23 -12.92 6.39
CA GLY A 85 -9.70 -11.62 5.94
C GLY A 85 -9.88 -10.50 6.96
N SER A 86 -10.90 -10.59 7.80
CA SER A 86 -11.20 -9.57 8.82
C SER A 86 -10.21 -9.56 9.99
N LEU A 87 -9.41 -10.62 10.17
CA LEU A 87 -8.38 -10.68 11.23
C LEU A 87 -7.41 -9.50 11.17
N ALA A 88 -7.16 -8.96 9.97
CA ALA A 88 -6.35 -7.77 9.78
C ALA A 88 -6.89 -6.55 10.55
N LEU A 89 -8.20 -6.32 10.57
CA LEU A 89 -8.81 -5.24 11.33
C LEU A 89 -8.55 -5.37 12.82
N ILE A 90 -8.59 -6.60 13.34
CA ILE A 90 -8.40 -6.92 14.76
C ILE A 90 -6.93 -6.74 15.15
N PHE A 91 -6.02 -7.47 14.50
CA PHE A 91 -4.61 -7.47 14.90
C PHE A 91 -3.88 -6.16 14.63
N ARG A 92 -4.45 -5.30 13.77
CA ARG A 92 -3.87 -4.00 13.41
C ARG A 92 -4.65 -2.82 13.96
N LEU A 93 -5.66 -3.09 14.79
CA LEU A 93 -6.48 -2.05 15.42
C LEU A 93 -7.04 -1.04 14.39
N GLY A 94 -7.45 -1.53 13.22
CA GLY A 94 -7.95 -0.70 12.13
C GLY A 94 -6.92 0.22 11.45
N THR A 95 -5.61 -0.02 11.60
CA THR A 95 -4.58 0.77 10.89
C THR A 95 -4.82 0.75 9.38
N GLY A 96 -4.83 1.93 8.75
CA GLY A 96 -5.20 2.08 7.33
C GLY A 96 -6.69 2.25 7.06
N ALA A 97 -7.56 2.23 8.08
CA ALA A 97 -9.01 2.40 7.87
C ALA A 97 -9.38 3.86 7.64
N PHE A 98 -8.57 4.79 8.15
CA PHE A 98 -8.78 6.22 8.09
C PHE A 98 -7.57 6.89 7.45
N VAL A 99 -7.83 7.95 6.67
CA VAL A 99 -6.77 8.81 6.14
C VAL A 99 -6.17 9.71 7.23
N SER A 100 -5.03 10.32 6.96
CA SER A 100 -4.38 11.25 7.89
C SER A 100 -5.27 12.47 8.17
N GLY A 101 -5.28 12.88 9.43
CA GLY A 101 -6.12 13.99 9.92
C GLY A 101 -7.63 13.71 9.86
N TYR A 102 -8.05 12.44 9.79
CA TYR A 102 -9.46 12.07 9.80
C TYR A 102 -10.20 12.64 11.01
N SER A 103 -11.35 13.25 10.77
CA SER A 103 -12.30 13.68 11.78
C SER A 103 -13.72 13.45 11.30
N ALA A 104 -14.64 13.16 12.22
CA ALA A 104 -16.03 12.88 11.93
C ALA A 104 -16.98 13.54 12.93
N SER A 105 -18.12 13.97 12.43
CA SER A 105 -19.24 14.46 13.23
C SER A 105 -20.56 13.89 12.73
N PHE A 106 -21.50 13.65 13.63
CA PHE A 106 -22.87 13.30 13.26
C PHE A 106 -23.66 14.56 12.93
N VAL A 107 -24.31 14.56 11.77
CA VAL A 107 -25.17 15.65 11.33
C VAL A 107 -26.57 15.11 10.97
N PRO A 108 -27.63 15.91 11.15
CA PRO A 108 -28.96 15.61 10.62
C PRO A 108 -28.95 15.30 9.12
N LYS A 109 -29.88 14.45 8.65
CA LYS A 109 -29.89 13.95 7.25
C LYS A 109 -29.99 15.06 6.20
N ASN A 110 -30.66 16.15 6.53
CA ASN A 110 -30.89 17.29 5.65
C ASN A 110 -29.66 18.20 5.47
N GLU A 111 -28.60 18.04 6.29
CA GLU A 111 -27.39 18.86 6.17
C GLU A 111 -26.45 18.39 5.04
N ILE A 112 -26.52 17.11 4.65
CA ILE A 112 -25.74 16.58 3.53
C ILE A 112 -26.73 16.25 2.40
N SER A 113 -26.50 16.84 1.25
CA SER A 113 -27.33 16.66 0.06
C SER A 113 -27.23 15.22 -0.48
N SER A 114 -28.18 14.81 -1.34
CA SER A 114 -28.27 13.44 -1.86
C SER A 114 -27.20 13.10 -2.90
N ASP A 115 -26.60 14.11 -3.52
CA ASP A 115 -25.46 14.01 -4.43
C ASP A 115 -24.12 13.88 -3.70
N GLN A 116 -24.09 14.06 -2.38
CA GLN A 116 -22.90 13.85 -1.55
C GLN A 116 -22.94 12.48 -0.87
N TYR A 117 -21.85 11.73 -1.02
CA TYR A 117 -21.56 10.54 -0.24
C TYR A 117 -21.51 10.89 1.24
N ALA A 118 -22.30 10.17 2.03
CA ALA A 118 -22.16 10.11 3.47
C ALA A 118 -22.55 8.73 3.99
N LEU A 119 -21.87 8.30 5.04
CA LEU A 119 -22.32 7.12 5.78
C LEU A 119 -23.53 7.49 6.62
N GLU A 120 -24.60 6.70 6.52
CA GLU A 120 -25.77 6.85 7.39
C GLU A 120 -25.67 5.85 8.55
N ILE A 121 -25.81 6.35 9.79
CA ILE A 121 -25.83 5.54 11.02
C ILE A 121 -26.99 6.02 11.89
N ALA A 122 -27.90 5.12 12.23
CA ALA A 122 -29.01 5.39 13.17
C ALA A 122 -29.80 6.68 12.86
N GLY A 123 -30.01 6.98 11.56
CA GLY A 123 -30.74 8.16 11.12
C GLY A 123 -29.93 9.46 11.04
N PHE A 124 -28.64 9.43 11.38
CA PHE A 124 -27.71 10.54 11.18
C PHE A 124 -26.78 10.27 9.99
N LYS A 125 -26.28 11.33 9.37
CA LYS A 125 -25.19 11.22 8.40
C LYS A 125 -23.86 11.54 9.09
N VAL A 126 -22.81 10.82 8.73
CA VAL A 126 -21.46 11.07 9.21
C VAL A 126 -20.78 12.04 8.24
N LYS A 127 -20.54 13.26 8.70
CA LYS A 127 -19.72 14.23 7.99
C LYS A 127 -18.25 13.94 8.28
N GLU A 128 -17.52 13.52 7.27
CA GLU A 128 -16.11 13.17 7.37
C GLU A 128 -15.22 14.29 6.80
N THR A 129 -14.08 14.52 7.44
CA THR A 129 -13.05 15.45 6.96
C THR A 129 -11.68 14.82 7.11
N SER A 130 -10.68 15.35 6.40
CA SER A 130 -9.31 14.85 6.41
C SER A 130 -8.32 15.97 6.12
N LYS A 131 -7.03 15.71 6.41
CA LYS A 131 -5.93 16.62 6.09
C LYS A 131 -4.91 15.89 5.22
N LEU A 132 -5.16 15.90 3.92
CA LEU A 132 -4.29 15.24 2.95
C LEU A 132 -3.03 16.05 2.69
N GLY A 133 -1.91 15.36 2.50
CA GLY A 133 -0.66 15.97 2.05
C GLY A 133 -0.63 16.17 0.52
N PRO A 134 0.53 16.59 -0.03
CA PRO A 134 0.72 16.73 -1.47
C PRO A 134 0.33 15.45 -2.22
N ARG A 135 -0.26 15.59 -3.41
CA ARG A 135 -0.59 14.44 -4.28
C ARG A 135 0.50 14.28 -5.34
N PRO A 136 1.02 13.06 -5.56
CA PRO A 136 1.97 12.83 -6.64
C PRO A 136 1.30 13.04 -8.01
N GLU A 137 2.03 13.59 -8.99
CA GLU A 137 1.53 13.81 -10.35
C GLU A 137 1.43 12.50 -11.14
N LYS A 138 2.38 11.59 -10.89
CA LYS A 138 2.42 10.24 -11.43
C LYS A 138 2.27 9.23 -10.30
N PRO A 139 1.51 8.13 -10.47
CA PRO A 139 1.45 7.06 -9.47
C PRO A 139 2.85 6.58 -9.08
N ILE A 140 3.03 6.31 -7.78
CA ILE A 140 4.25 5.67 -7.27
C ILE A 140 4.17 4.19 -7.61
N ASP A 141 5.29 3.60 -8.03
CA ASP A 141 5.38 2.18 -8.35
C ASP A 141 5.79 1.39 -7.11
N ILE A 142 5.03 0.34 -6.77
CA ILE A 142 5.34 -0.53 -5.64
C ILE A 142 5.33 -2.00 -6.07
N TYR A 143 6.48 -2.64 -5.96
CA TYR A 143 6.66 -4.07 -6.20
C TYR A 143 6.47 -4.84 -4.90
N GLU A 144 5.46 -5.70 -4.87
CA GLU A 144 5.01 -6.30 -3.61
C GLU A 144 4.25 -7.62 -3.80
N PHE A 145 3.98 -8.35 -2.72
CA PHE A 145 2.99 -9.44 -2.74
C PHE A 145 2.18 -9.46 -1.44
N GLU A 146 0.93 -9.91 -1.53
CA GLU A 146 -0.08 -9.72 -0.49
C GLU A 146 0.28 -10.39 0.84
N SER A 147 0.88 -11.59 0.80
CA SER A 147 1.29 -12.35 2.00
C SER A 147 2.66 -11.96 2.59
N CYS A 148 3.08 -10.71 2.39
CA CYS A 148 4.29 -10.15 2.97
C CYS A 148 3.96 -9.14 4.07
N PRO A 149 4.42 -9.33 5.33
CA PRO A 149 4.13 -8.39 6.40
C PRO A 149 4.76 -7.00 6.15
N PHE A 150 5.92 -6.96 5.49
CA PHE A 150 6.61 -5.71 5.16
C PHE A 150 5.88 -4.93 4.05
N CYS A 151 5.35 -5.62 3.04
CA CYS A 151 4.53 -4.99 1.99
C CYS A 151 3.24 -4.43 2.58
N ARG A 152 2.64 -5.16 3.52
CA ARG A 152 1.41 -4.75 4.18
C ARG A 152 1.56 -3.45 4.98
N LYS A 153 2.68 -3.26 5.69
CA LYS A 153 3.02 -1.96 6.31
C LYS A 153 2.96 -0.80 5.31
N VAL A 154 3.50 -1.03 4.10
CA VAL A 154 3.51 -0.02 3.03
C VAL A 154 2.10 0.21 2.48
N ARG A 155 1.29 -0.83 2.30
CA ARG A 155 -0.13 -0.68 1.92
C ARG A 155 -0.94 0.09 2.97
N GLU A 156 -0.68 -0.15 4.26
CA GLU A 156 -1.32 0.61 5.34
C GLU A 156 -0.96 2.09 5.27
N ILE A 157 0.31 2.45 5.08
CA ILE A 157 0.65 3.88 4.96
C ILE A 157 0.11 4.51 3.67
N VAL A 158 0.06 3.77 2.56
CA VAL A 158 -0.58 4.24 1.31
C VAL A 158 -2.06 4.55 1.56
N ALA A 159 -2.76 3.70 2.33
CA ALA A 159 -4.15 3.95 2.71
C ALA A 159 -4.30 5.19 3.59
N ILE A 160 -3.44 5.35 4.60
CA ILE A 160 -3.44 6.50 5.53
C ILE A 160 -3.14 7.82 4.79
N LEU A 161 -2.19 7.80 3.87
CA LEU A 161 -1.82 8.99 3.09
C LEU A 161 -2.75 9.25 1.91
N ASP A 162 -3.71 8.35 1.66
CA ASP A 162 -4.69 8.45 0.59
C ASP A 162 -4.07 8.54 -0.82
N LEU A 163 -2.98 7.79 -1.03
CA LEU A 163 -2.19 7.83 -2.27
C LEU A 163 -2.73 6.84 -3.30
N ASP A 164 -2.64 7.23 -4.57
CA ASP A 164 -2.84 6.34 -5.70
C ASP A 164 -1.49 5.74 -6.10
N VAL A 165 -1.45 4.42 -6.21
CA VAL A 165 -0.21 3.64 -6.38
C VAL A 165 -0.39 2.63 -7.50
N LEU A 166 0.61 2.51 -8.37
CA LEU A 166 0.71 1.42 -9.33
C LEU A 166 1.43 0.25 -8.68
N TYR A 167 0.69 -0.81 -8.39
CA TYR A 167 1.25 -2.03 -7.83
C TYR A 167 1.69 -2.98 -8.94
N TYR A 168 2.90 -3.51 -8.77
CA TYR A 168 3.47 -4.59 -9.57
C TYR A 168 3.57 -5.85 -8.71
N PRO A 169 2.62 -6.80 -8.85
CA PRO A 169 2.65 -7.96 -8.00
C PRO A 169 3.85 -8.86 -8.23
N CYS A 170 4.38 -9.41 -7.16
CA CYS A 170 5.59 -10.22 -7.12
C CYS A 170 5.33 -11.50 -6.31
N PRO A 171 4.30 -12.31 -6.61
CA PRO A 171 4.09 -13.58 -5.92
C PRO A 171 5.30 -14.51 -6.12
N LYS A 172 5.53 -15.46 -5.22
CA LYS A 172 6.57 -16.49 -5.37
C LYS A 172 6.39 -17.20 -6.71
N ASN A 173 7.50 -17.46 -7.40
CA ASN A 173 7.53 -18.05 -8.74
C ASN A 173 6.89 -17.19 -9.87
N GLY A 174 6.54 -15.93 -9.60
CA GLY A 174 6.09 -14.99 -10.64
C GLY A 174 7.20 -14.69 -11.66
N PRO A 175 6.95 -14.89 -12.97
CA PRO A 175 7.98 -14.72 -13.99
C PRO A 175 8.24 -13.27 -14.41
N ASN A 176 7.32 -12.33 -14.16
CA ASN A 176 7.36 -11.02 -14.82
C ASN A 176 8.10 -9.93 -14.02
N PHE A 177 7.74 -9.72 -12.74
CA PHE A 177 8.20 -8.54 -12.00
C PHE A 177 9.31 -8.81 -10.99
N ARG A 178 9.38 -10.04 -10.45
CA ARG A 178 10.48 -10.41 -9.54
C ARG A 178 11.87 -10.28 -10.18
N PRO A 179 12.09 -10.69 -11.45
CA PRO A 179 13.39 -10.48 -12.11
C PRO A 179 13.72 -9.00 -12.28
N LYS A 180 12.74 -8.17 -12.65
CA LYS A 180 12.92 -6.71 -12.81
C LYS A 180 13.38 -6.03 -11.53
N VAL A 181 12.87 -6.44 -10.37
CA VAL A 181 13.34 -5.89 -9.08
C VAL A 181 14.81 -6.23 -8.82
N VAL A 182 15.30 -7.39 -9.24
CA VAL A 182 16.73 -7.75 -9.15
C VAL A 182 17.55 -6.91 -10.11
N GLU A 183 17.08 -6.68 -11.33
CA GLU A 183 17.74 -5.84 -12.32
C GLU A 183 17.87 -4.39 -11.84
N MET A 184 16.79 -3.82 -11.29
CA MET A 184 16.76 -2.42 -10.86
C MET A 184 17.44 -2.16 -9.52
N GLY A 185 17.24 -3.03 -8.51
CA GLY A 185 17.71 -2.80 -7.15
C GLY A 185 18.74 -3.82 -6.64
N GLY A 186 19.12 -4.81 -7.45
CA GLY A 186 20.17 -5.77 -7.14
C GLY A 186 19.78 -6.88 -6.16
N LYS A 187 18.56 -6.84 -5.57
CA LYS A 187 18.10 -7.81 -4.58
C LYS A 187 16.67 -8.25 -4.84
N ARG A 188 16.39 -9.54 -4.62
CA ARG A 188 15.02 -10.08 -4.62
C ARG A 188 14.34 -9.84 -3.26
N GLN A 189 14.18 -8.58 -2.91
CA GLN A 189 13.62 -8.11 -1.63
C GLN A 189 12.34 -7.28 -1.88
N PHE A 190 11.35 -7.41 -0.99
CA PHE A 190 10.07 -6.72 -1.11
C PHE A 190 9.62 -6.14 0.23
N PRO A 191 8.93 -5.00 0.26
CA PRO A 191 8.57 -4.18 -0.91
C PRO A 191 9.77 -3.46 -1.52
N TYR A 192 9.67 -3.13 -2.81
CA TYR A 192 10.56 -2.21 -3.52
C TYR A 192 9.71 -1.10 -4.11
N MET A 193 10.06 0.15 -3.84
CA MET A 193 9.30 1.33 -4.27
C MET A 193 10.12 2.15 -5.26
N VAL A 194 9.48 2.66 -6.31
CA VAL A 194 10.03 3.66 -7.22
C VAL A 194 9.07 4.84 -7.30
N ASP A 195 9.56 6.04 -7.01
CA ASP A 195 8.79 7.27 -7.13
C ASP A 195 9.24 8.06 -8.37
N PRO A 196 8.48 8.00 -9.48
CA PRO A 196 8.83 8.68 -10.73
C PRO A 196 8.76 10.21 -10.62
N ASN A 197 8.14 10.75 -9.57
CA ASN A 197 8.05 12.19 -9.35
C ASN A 197 9.34 12.77 -8.78
N THR A 198 10.21 11.94 -8.19
CA THR A 198 11.46 12.37 -7.55
C THR A 198 12.69 11.59 -8.04
N GLY A 199 12.50 10.48 -8.74
CA GLY A 199 13.56 9.55 -9.15
C GLY A 199 14.07 8.67 -7.99
N VAL A 200 13.43 8.70 -6.83
CA VAL A 200 13.82 7.88 -5.68
C VAL A 200 13.38 6.43 -5.90
N ALA A 201 14.29 5.48 -5.68
CA ALA A 201 13.98 4.06 -5.59
C ALA A 201 14.63 3.45 -4.34
N MET A 202 13.89 2.61 -3.60
CA MET A 202 14.39 2.06 -2.34
C MET A 202 13.70 0.75 -1.90
N TYR A 203 14.42 0.01 -1.07
CA TYR A 203 13.93 -1.11 -0.27
C TYR A 203 13.59 -0.64 1.16
N GLU A 204 13.37 -1.61 2.05
CA GLU A 204 13.13 -1.46 3.49
C GLU A 204 11.80 -0.76 3.78
N SER A 205 10.79 -1.55 4.20
CA SER A 205 9.42 -1.04 4.42
C SER A 205 9.37 0.17 5.33
N ASP A 206 10.20 0.20 6.38
CA ASP A 206 10.18 1.29 7.36
C ASP A 206 10.79 2.58 6.79
N ASP A 207 11.73 2.47 5.84
CA ASP A 207 12.32 3.63 5.16
C ASP A 207 11.41 4.13 4.04
N ILE A 208 10.73 3.23 3.33
CA ILE A 208 9.64 3.57 2.40
C ILE A 208 8.54 4.34 3.13
N ILE A 209 8.09 3.86 4.30
CA ILE A 209 7.07 4.56 5.11
C ILE A 209 7.55 5.97 5.49
N LYS A 210 8.77 6.11 6.01
CA LYS A 210 9.35 7.43 6.36
C LYS A 210 9.41 8.37 5.14
N TYR A 211 9.80 7.84 3.99
CA TYR A 211 9.84 8.61 2.76
C TYR A 211 8.43 9.10 2.37
N LEU A 212 7.45 8.20 2.34
CA LEU A 212 6.08 8.54 1.95
C LEU A 212 5.44 9.56 2.91
N VAL A 213 5.60 9.41 4.24
CA VAL A 213 5.05 10.40 5.19
C VAL A 213 5.76 11.74 5.10
N GLY A 214 7.08 11.75 4.86
CA GLY A 214 7.86 12.99 4.73
C GLY A 214 7.57 13.74 3.43
N LYS A 215 7.34 13.01 2.33
CA LYS A 215 7.12 13.60 1.01
C LYS A 215 5.65 13.93 0.73
N TYR A 216 4.73 13.07 1.15
CA TYR A 216 3.30 13.12 0.80
C TYR A 216 2.36 13.17 2.01
N GLY A 217 2.91 13.26 3.22
CA GLY A 217 2.17 13.40 4.48
C GLY A 217 2.62 14.61 5.29
N ASP A 218 2.51 14.51 6.61
CA ASP A 218 2.91 15.54 7.58
C ASP A 218 4.27 15.23 8.26
N GLY A 219 4.98 14.22 7.76
CA GLY A 219 6.24 13.74 8.34
C GLY A 219 6.09 12.79 9.54
N THR A 220 4.88 12.54 10.02
CA THR A 220 4.66 11.68 11.20
C THR A 220 4.35 10.25 10.78
N VAL A 221 5.14 9.29 11.27
CA VAL A 221 4.85 7.87 11.09
C VAL A 221 3.75 7.46 12.09
N PRO A 222 2.63 6.85 11.64
CA PRO A 222 1.58 6.37 12.53
C PRO A 222 2.10 5.40 13.60
N PHE A 223 1.57 5.50 14.82
CA PHE A 223 2.05 4.72 15.98
C PHE A 223 2.19 3.23 15.67
N MET A 224 1.15 2.59 15.13
CA MET A 224 1.16 1.14 14.81
C MET A 224 2.21 0.74 13.76
N LEU A 225 2.67 1.68 12.94
CA LEU A 225 3.74 1.50 11.95
C LEU A 225 5.13 1.86 12.47
N SER A 226 5.24 2.36 13.71
CA SER A 226 6.50 2.81 14.33
C SER A 226 7.05 1.87 15.40
N LEU A 227 6.38 0.75 15.70
CA LEU A 227 6.73 -0.17 16.80
C LEU A 227 7.83 -1.18 16.45
N GLY A 228 8.44 -1.07 15.27
CA GLY A 228 9.51 -1.96 14.82
C GLY A 228 9.08 -3.43 14.74
N LEU A 229 9.70 -4.30 15.53
CA LEU A 229 9.42 -5.74 15.52
C LEU A 229 7.95 -6.06 15.86
N LEU A 230 7.34 -5.32 16.79
CA LEU A 230 5.93 -5.53 17.15
C LEU A 230 4.99 -5.23 15.98
N THR A 231 5.30 -4.22 15.17
CA THR A 231 4.58 -3.98 13.91
C THR A 231 4.68 -5.22 13.02
N THR A 232 5.89 -5.71 12.75
CA THR A 232 6.07 -6.90 11.88
C THR A 232 5.35 -8.15 12.39
N LEU A 233 5.32 -8.38 13.72
CA LEU A 233 4.61 -9.52 14.30
C LEU A 233 3.10 -9.41 14.13
N THR A 234 2.52 -8.24 14.41
CA THR A 234 1.08 -8.01 14.25
C THR A 234 0.64 -8.04 12.79
N GLU A 235 1.51 -7.59 11.87
CA GLU A 235 1.35 -7.79 10.41
C GLU A 235 1.32 -9.28 10.04
N GLY A 236 2.21 -10.08 10.62
CA GLY A 236 2.21 -11.54 10.44
C GLY A 236 0.89 -12.19 10.91
N PHE A 237 0.43 -11.84 12.10
CA PHE A 237 -0.84 -12.36 12.65
C PHE A 237 -2.06 -11.94 11.83
N ALA A 238 -2.06 -10.73 11.27
CA ALA A 238 -3.12 -10.24 10.39
C ALA A 238 -3.36 -11.14 9.15
N MET A 239 -2.41 -11.99 8.78
CA MET A 239 -2.48 -12.85 7.59
C MET A 239 -2.71 -14.34 7.90
N ILE A 240 -2.65 -14.76 9.17
CA ILE A 240 -2.62 -16.19 9.54
C ILE A 240 -3.85 -16.97 9.04
N GLY A 241 -5.03 -16.34 9.07
CA GLY A 241 -6.28 -16.96 8.62
C GLY A 241 -6.38 -17.16 7.11
N ARG A 242 -5.50 -16.54 6.31
CA ARG A 242 -5.55 -16.61 4.84
C ARG A 242 -4.79 -17.78 4.25
N MET A 243 -4.13 -18.62 5.06
CA MET A 243 -3.48 -19.86 4.62
C MET A 243 -2.53 -19.69 3.40
N GLY A 244 -1.83 -18.55 3.34
CA GLY A 244 -0.89 -18.26 2.25
C GLY A 244 -1.52 -17.79 0.93
N LYS A 245 -2.82 -17.45 0.88
CA LYS A 245 -3.40 -16.73 -0.27
C LYS A 245 -2.62 -15.44 -0.57
N GLY A 246 -2.43 -15.15 -1.86
CA GLY A 246 -1.61 -14.03 -2.31
C GLY A 246 -0.10 -14.28 -2.25
N SER A 247 0.35 -15.53 -2.03
CA SER A 247 1.79 -15.84 -1.90
C SER A 247 2.46 -16.31 -3.17
N SER A 248 1.77 -17.06 -4.03
CA SER A 248 2.38 -17.87 -5.08
C SER A 248 1.68 -17.65 -6.41
N TYR A 249 2.49 -17.64 -7.46
CA TYR A 249 2.04 -17.37 -8.82
C TYR A 249 1.12 -18.47 -9.33
N THR A 250 0.06 -18.06 -10.01
CA THR A 250 -0.81 -18.89 -10.85
C THR A 250 -0.59 -18.45 -12.29
N PRO A 251 -0.31 -19.38 -13.24
CA PRO A 251 -0.16 -19.06 -14.65
C PRO A 251 -1.27 -18.15 -15.17
N SER A 252 -0.88 -17.09 -15.87
CA SER A 252 -1.78 -16.03 -16.29
C SER A 252 -1.30 -15.30 -17.54
N LYS A 253 -2.23 -14.64 -18.22
CA LYS A 253 -1.98 -13.70 -19.31
C LYS A 253 -1.70 -12.33 -18.73
N LEU A 254 -0.54 -11.75 -19.06
CA LEU A 254 -0.21 -10.38 -18.62
C LEU A 254 -1.01 -9.35 -19.44
N PRO A 255 -1.81 -8.47 -18.81
CA PRO A 255 -2.55 -7.44 -19.53
C PRO A 255 -1.61 -6.35 -20.08
N PRO A 256 -1.94 -5.73 -21.24
CA PRO A 256 -1.17 -4.62 -21.78
C PRO A 256 -1.33 -3.31 -21.00
N LYS A 257 -2.46 -3.13 -20.31
CA LYS A 257 -2.72 -1.96 -19.44
C LYS A 257 -2.97 -2.43 -18.00
N PRO A 258 -2.48 -1.70 -16.97
CA PRO A 258 -2.82 -2.02 -15.59
C PRO A 258 -4.33 -1.92 -15.39
N LEU A 259 -4.89 -2.83 -14.58
CA LEU A 259 -6.27 -2.71 -14.11
C LEU A 259 -6.36 -1.56 -13.10
N GLU A 260 -7.57 -1.09 -12.79
CA GLU A 260 -7.79 -0.09 -11.74
C GLU A 260 -8.73 -0.67 -10.68
N ILE A 261 -8.35 -0.52 -9.40
CA ILE A 261 -9.09 -1.06 -8.27
C ILE A 261 -9.30 0.05 -7.24
N TRP A 262 -10.57 0.34 -6.93
CA TRP A 262 -10.94 1.21 -5.82
C TRP A 262 -11.08 0.35 -4.57
N ALA A 263 -10.19 0.55 -3.62
CA ALA A 263 -10.06 -0.33 -2.46
C ALA A 263 -9.30 0.36 -1.32
N TYR A 264 -9.23 -0.28 -0.16
CA TYR A 264 -8.35 0.14 0.93
C TYR A 264 -7.90 -1.09 1.73
N GLU A 265 -6.77 -0.97 2.42
CA GLU A 265 -6.05 -2.11 3.00
C GLU A 265 -6.91 -2.93 4.00
N PRO A 266 -7.63 -2.33 4.96
CA PRO A 266 -8.32 -3.10 5.99
C PRO A 266 -9.60 -3.82 5.56
N SER A 267 -10.15 -3.54 4.37
CA SER A 267 -11.38 -4.20 3.94
C SER A 267 -11.12 -5.67 3.57
N PRO A 268 -11.80 -6.64 4.22
CA PRO A 268 -11.65 -8.06 3.88
C PRO A 268 -12.12 -8.39 2.46
N PHE A 269 -13.14 -7.66 1.96
CA PHE A 269 -13.62 -7.79 0.58
C PHE A 269 -12.57 -7.31 -0.43
N CYS A 270 -11.84 -6.24 -0.12
CA CYS A 270 -10.74 -5.79 -0.96
C CYS A 270 -9.55 -6.76 -0.90
N LYS A 271 -9.29 -7.34 0.28
CA LYS A 271 -8.20 -8.30 0.48
C LYS A 271 -8.32 -9.51 -0.44
N VAL A 272 -9.49 -10.14 -0.52
CA VAL A 272 -9.68 -11.33 -1.37
C VAL A 272 -9.48 -11.03 -2.86
N VAL A 273 -9.79 -9.80 -3.31
CA VAL A 273 -9.51 -9.36 -4.68
C VAL A 273 -8.00 -9.13 -4.88
N ARG A 274 -7.34 -8.45 -3.95
CA ARG A 274 -5.87 -8.22 -4.01
C ARG A 274 -5.09 -9.53 -4.03
N GLU A 275 -5.51 -10.53 -3.26
CA GLU A 275 -4.90 -11.87 -3.30
C GLU A 275 -4.88 -12.43 -4.72
N VAL A 276 -6.00 -12.32 -5.45
CA VAL A 276 -6.11 -12.82 -6.83
C VAL A 276 -5.36 -11.95 -7.84
N LEU A 277 -5.41 -10.62 -7.71
CA LEU A 277 -4.56 -9.71 -8.50
C LEU A 277 -3.09 -10.07 -8.34
N VAL A 278 -2.66 -10.41 -7.12
CA VAL A 278 -1.29 -10.81 -6.82
C VAL A 278 -0.95 -12.19 -7.37
N GLU A 279 -1.78 -13.20 -7.11
CA GLU A 279 -1.55 -14.58 -7.58
C GLU A 279 -1.48 -14.65 -9.11
N LEU A 280 -2.29 -13.86 -9.82
CA LEU A 280 -2.29 -13.77 -11.29
C LEU A 280 -1.25 -12.79 -11.84
N GLU A 281 -0.44 -12.17 -10.98
CA GLU A 281 0.60 -11.20 -11.37
C GLU A 281 0.07 -10.03 -12.22
N LEU A 282 -1.11 -9.50 -11.87
CA LEU A 282 -1.80 -8.45 -12.61
C LEU A 282 -1.43 -7.05 -12.09
N PRO A 283 -0.71 -6.22 -12.88
CA PRO A 283 -0.44 -4.83 -12.50
C PRO A 283 -1.75 -4.06 -12.33
N HIS A 284 -1.82 -3.24 -11.29
CA HIS A 284 -3.03 -2.47 -11.01
C HIS A 284 -2.76 -1.15 -10.32
N ILE A 285 -3.53 -0.13 -10.70
CA ILE A 285 -3.60 1.14 -9.98
C ILE A 285 -4.59 0.96 -8.83
N LEU A 286 -4.12 1.11 -7.60
CA LEU A 286 -4.99 1.23 -6.43
C LEU A 286 -5.44 2.69 -6.29
N ARG A 287 -6.76 2.92 -6.31
CA ARG A 287 -7.38 4.14 -5.81
C ARG A 287 -7.78 3.95 -4.36
N SER A 288 -7.04 4.55 -3.43
CA SER A 288 -7.27 4.33 -2.00
C SER A 288 -8.57 4.97 -1.52
N CYS A 289 -9.48 4.17 -0.96
CA CYS A 289 -10.79 4.62 -0.48
C CYS A 289 -10.93 4.51 1.05
N ALA A 290 -9.87 4.77 1.81
CA ALA A 290 -9.95 4.84 3.27
C ALA A 290 -11.00 5.88 3.72
N ARG A 291 -11.49 5.77 4.96
CA ARG A 291 -12.47 6.71 5.53
C ARG A 291 -11.88 8.12 5.58
N GLY A 292 -12.68 9.11 5.20
CA GLY A 292 -12.24 10.50 5.00
C GLY A 292 -11.56 10.80 3.65
N SER A 293 -11.42 9.81 2.77
CA SER A 293 -10.90 10.04 1.41
C SER A 293 -11.93 10.75 0.53
N PRO A 294 -11.56 11.82 -0.21
CA PRO A 294 -12.42 12.44 -1.21
C PRO A 294 -12.73 11.50 -2.38
N LYS A 295 -11.91 10.45 -2.60
CA LYS A 295 -12.16 9.45 -3.64
C LYS A 295 -13.44 8.64 -3.42
N ARG A 296 -13.98 8.64 -2.20
CA ARG A 296 -15.32 8.07 -1.93
C ARG A 296 -16.42 8.83 -2.65
N GLN A 297 -16.35 10.16 -2.66
CA GLN A 297 -17.27 11.02 -3.41
C GLN A 297 -17.09 10.80 -4.92
N ILE A 298 -15.86 10.74 -5.40
CA ILE A 298 -15.57 10.52 -6.83
C ILE A 298 -16.17 9.20 -7.32
N LEU A 299 -15.99 8.11 -6.56
CA LEU A 299 -16.59 6.83 -6.92
C LEU A 299 -18.12 6.86 -6.82
N PHE A 300 -18.67 7.57 -5.82
CA PHE A 300 -20.11 7.75 -5.69
C PHE A 300 -20.72 8.48 -6.89
N GLU A 301 -20.11 9.58 -7.35
CA GLU A 301 -20.53 10.32 -8.54
C GLU A 301 -20.42 9.46 -9.81
N LYS A 302 -19.34 8.70 -9.92
CA LYS A 302 -19.07 7.84 -11.09
C LYS A 302 -20.06 6.68 -11.20
N ALA A 303 -20.34 6.00 -10.10
CA ALA A 303 -21.09 4.74 -10.11
C ALA A 303 -22.52 4.86 -9.54
N GLY A 304 -22.91 6.03 -9.04
CA GLY A 304 -24.19 6.27 -8.35
C GLY A 304 -24.29 5.59 -6.98
N HIS A 305 -23.23 4.89 -6.55
CA HIS A 305 -23.16 4.16 -5.30
C HIS A 305 -21.69 4.03 -4.87
N PHE A 306 -21.44 4.12 -3.57
CA PHE A 306 -20.12 3.85 -3.02
C PHE A 306 -20.08 2.50 -2.34
N GLN A 307 -19.30 1.59 -2.91
CA GLN A 307 -18.91 0.33 -2.31
C GLN A 307 -17.50 -0.02 -2.79
N VAL A 308 -16.75 -0.77 -1.99
CA VAL A 308 -15.44 -1.27 -2.40
C VAL A 308 -15.29 -2.73 -2.00
N PRO A 309 -14.61 -3.57 -2.81
CA PRO A 309 -13.87 -3.20 -4.02
C PRO A 309 -14.76 -2.83 -5.22
N TYR A 310 -14.26 -1.93 -6.07
CA TYR A 310 -14.79 -1.66 -7.41
C TYR A 310 -13.66 -1.78 -8.42
N LEU A 311 -13.84 -2.67 -9.40
CA LEU A 311 -12.86 -2.96 -10.44
C LEU A 311 -13.21 -2.21 -11.72
N GLU A 312 -12.17 -1.67 -12.36
CA GLU A 312 -12.22 -1.21 -13.75
C GLU A 312 -11.11 -1.91 -14.53
N ASP A 313 -11.49 -2.62 -15.59
CA ASP A 313 -10.56 -3.28 -16.48
C ASP A 313 -10.54 -2.59 -17.86
N PRO A 314 -9.50 -1.77 -18.14
CA PRO A 314 -9.38 -1.09 -19.43
C PRO A 314 -9.04 -2.02 -20.59
N ASN A 315 -8.67 -3.28 -20.33
CA ASN A 315 -8.32 -4.26 -21.36
C ASN A 315 -9.57 -4.93 -21.94
N THR A 316 -10.67 -4.98 -21.18
CA THR A 316 -11.95 -5.59 -21.60
C THR A 316 -13.13 -4.61 -21.60
N GLY A 317 -12.98 -3.44 -20.97
CA GLY A 317 -14.04 -2.45 -20.77
C GLY A 317 -14.96 -2.74 -19.58
N VAL A 318 -14.70 -3.80 -18.81
CA VAL A 318 -15.54 -4.18 -17.66
C VAL A 318 -15.35 -3.22 -16.50
N GLN A 319 -16.47 -2.83 -15.89
CA GLN A 319 -16.49 -2.12 -14.62
C GLN A 319 -17.51 -2.81 -13.71
N MET A 320 -17.14 -3.14 -12.48
CA MET A 320 -17.98 -3.97 -11.61
C MET A 320 -17.69 -3.84 -10.12
N PHE A 321 -18.74 -4.08 -9.32
CA PHE A 321 -18.66 -4.30 -7.87
C PHE A 321 -18.64 -5.81 -7.55
N GLU A 322 -18.80 -6.10 -6.25
CA GLU A 322 -18.93 -7.44 -5.66
C GLU A 322 -17.63 -8.25 -5.71
N SER A 323 -16.96 -8.38 -4.56
CA SER A 323 -15.61 -8.96 -4.49
C SER A 323 -15.54 -10.41 -4.98
N ALA A 324 -16.60 -11.20 -4.78
CA ALA A 324 -16.60 -12.61 -5.16
C ALA A 324 -16.67 -12.76 -6.69
N GLU A 325 -17.52 -11.96 -7.32
CA GLU A 325 -17.71 -11.88 -8.76
C GLU A 325 -16.49 -11.25 -9.43
N ILE A 326 -15.86 -10.24 -8.80
CA ILE A 326 -14.56 -9.70 -9.26
C ILE A 326 -13.50 -10.81 -9.28
N VAL A 327 -13.40 -11.62 -8.22
CA VAL A 327 -12.45 -12.74 -8.17
C VAL A 327 -12.71 -13.77 -9.27
N GLU A 328 -13.97 -14.13 -9.51
CA GLU A 328 -14.36 -15.05 -10.58
C GLU A 328 -14.04 -14.49 -11.96
N TYR A 329 -14.35 -13.21 -12.17
CA TYR A 329 -14.05 -12.49 -13.39
C TYR A 329 -12.55 -12.45 -13.69
N LEU A 330 -11.72 -12.08 -12.71
CA LEU A 330 -10.26 -12.01 -12.88
C LEU A 330 -9.69 -13.38 -13.26
N LYS A 331 -10.13 -14.45 -12.59
CA LYS A 331 -9.71 -15.82 -12.90
C LYS A 331 -10.15 -16.26 -14.30
N ALA A 332 -11.42 -16.06 -14.65
CA ALA A 332 -11.95 -16.45 -15.94
C ALA A 332 -11.31 -15.68 -17.11
N THR A 333 -10.92 -14.42 -16.87
CA THR A 333 -10.36 -13.54 -17.90
C THR A 333 -8.86 -13.73 -18.07
N TYR A 334 -8.11 -13.89 -16.96
CA TYR A 334 -6.65 -13.78 -16.96
C TYR A 334 -5.89 -15.06 -16.66
N ALA A 335 -6.47 -16.04 -15.96
CA ALA A 335 -5.77 -17.30 -15.69
C ALA A 335 -5.56 -18.12 -16.99
N LEU A 336 -4.53 -18.95 -17.00
CA LEU A 336 -4.17 -19.87 -18.09
C LEU A 336 -4.54 -21.32 -17.78
#